data_AF-A0A1Z8SBP4-F1
#
_entry.id   AF-A0A1Z8SBP4-F1
#
_cell.length_a   1.000
_cell.length_b   1.000
_cell.length_c   1.000
_cell.angle_alpha   90.00
_cell.angle_beta   90.00
_cell.angle_gamma   90.00
#
_symmetry.space_group_name_H-M   'P 1'
#
loop_
_entity.id
_entity.type
_entity.pdbx_description
1 polymer ?
#
loop_
_entity_poly.entity_id
_entity_poly.type
_entity_poly.pdbx_seq_one_letter_code
_entity_poly.pdbx_strand_id
1 'polypeptide(L)'
;MAEQLESGLAGVFTLLSQELQLPLIRRVIMMMENAGEAPPLPEGLISPQITTGLEAIGRGNDKQRLTNFLEVISAALGPEQMLNLINPSELVRRFAASDGIDIAGLVKTDDELQAEQSQQQQLALEQQLANSAINDGATNPPATPSELSGTPAAATAGVPESRVQTAA
;
A
#
# COMPACT_ATOMS: atom_id res chain seq x y z
N MET A 1 2.36 -28.67 38.21
CA MET A 1 1.11 -29.46 38.23
C MET A 1 -0.11 -28.62 37.83
N ALA A 2 -0.24 -27.36 38.27
CA ALA A 2 -1.33 -26.48 37.82
C ALA A 2 -1.34 -26.25 36.29
N GLU A 3 -0.20 -25.93 35.66
CA GLU A 3 -0.10 -25.74 34.20
C GLU A 3 -0.51 -26.98 33.38
N GLN A 4 -0.27 -28.19 33.86
CA GLN A 4 -0.65 -29.42 33.15
C GLN A 4 -2.15 -29.69 33.24
N LEU A 5 -2.78 -29.33 34.36
CA LEU A 5 -4.23 -29.41 34.51
C LEU A 5 -4.93 -28.34 33.66
N GLU A 6 -4.37 -27.14 33.60
CA GLU A 6 -4.88 -26.03 32.81
C GLU A 6 -4.73 -26.29 31.31
N SER A 7 -3.59 -26.84 30.88
CA SER A 7 -3.35 -27.30 29.51
C SER A 7 -4.27 -28.47 29.13
N GLY A 8 -4.46 -29.45 30.05
CA GLY A 8 -5.40 -30.55 29.84
C GLY A 8 -6.85 -30.08 29.71
N LEU A 9 -7.28 -29.13 30.55
CA LEU A 9 -8.60 -28.53 30.49
C LEU A 9 -8.80 -27.73 29.19
N ALA A 10 -7.79 -26.97 28.76
CA ALA A 10 -7.81 -26.22 27.50
C ALA A 10 -7.89 -27.15 26.27
N GLY A 11 -7.21 -28.31 26.31
CA GLY A 11 -7.29 -29.34 25.28
C GLY A 11 -8.69 -29.96 25.17
N VAL A 12 -9.31 -30.29 26.31
CA VAL A 12 -10.68 -30.81 26.35
C VAL A 12 -11.69 -29.77 25.87
N PHE A 13 -11.54 -28.50 26.27
CA PHE A 13 -12.40 -27.41 25.81
C PHE A 13 -12.32 -27.19 24.30
N THR A 14 -11.12 -27.30 23.71
CA THR A 14 -10.92 -27.15 22.26
C THR A 14 -11.57 -28.30 21.50
N LEU A 15 -11.41 -29.55 21.98
CA LEU A 15 -12.06 -30.72 21.39
C LEU A 15 -13.60 -30.64 21.48
N LEU A 16 -14.14 -30.30 22.65
CA LEU A 16 -15.59 -30.09 22.81
C LEU A 16 -16.09 -28.96 21.92
N SER A 17 -15.29 -27.92 21.68
CA SER A 17 -15.69 -26.82 20.80
C SER A 17 -15.86 -27.29 19.36
N GLN A 18 -14.93 -28.09 18.83
CA GLN A 18 -15.02 -28.59 17.46
C GLN A 18 -16.15 -29.63 17.28
N GLU A 19 -16.26 -30.57 18.22
CA GLU A 19 -17.17 -31.71 18.11
C GLU A 19 -18.61 -31.39 18.53
N LEU A 20 -18.82 -30.50 19.51
CA LEU A 20 -20.16 -30.19 20.05
C LEU A 20 -20.72 -28.87 19.54
N GLN A 21 -19.91 -27.80 19.47
CA GLN A 21 -20.47 -26.48 19.15
C GLN A 21 -20.83 -26.36 17.67
N LEU A 22 -20.07 -26.95 16.76
CA LEU A 22 -20.38 -26.89 15.33
C LEU A 22 -21.74 -27.54 14.99
N PRO A 23 -22.05 -28.78 15.42
CA PRO A 23 -23.37 -29.35 15.19
C PRO A 23 -24.47 -28.63 15.98
N LEU A 24 -24.18 -28.11 17.17
CA LEU A 24 -25.16 -27.34 17.95
C LEU A 24 -25.54 -26.03 17.26
N ILE A 25 -24.56 -25.27 16.75
CA ILE A 25 -24.80 -24.04 15.99
C ILE A 25 -25.64 -24.34 14.74
N ARG A 26 -25.29 -25.39 13.98
CA ARG A 26 -26.09 -25.83 12.83
C ARG A 26 -27.53 -26.17 13.20
N ARG A 27 -27.73 -26.82 14.36
CA ARG A 27 -29.06 -27.14 14.87
C ARG A 27 -29.84 -25.88 15.27
N VAL A 28 -29.20 -24.92 15.92
CA VAL A 28 -29.83 -23.65 16.31
C VAL A 28 -30.23 -22.84 15.07
N ILE A 29 -29.36 -22.73 14.07
CA ILE A 29 -29.66 -22.05 12.80
C ILE A 29 -30.88 -22.70 12.14
N MET A 30 -30.92 -24.04 12.03
CA MET A 30 -32.07 -24.77 11.49
C MET A 30 -33.35 -24.48 12.30
N MET A 31 -33.28 -24.38 13.63
CA MET A 31 -34.45 -24.03 14.45
C MET A 31 -34.91 -22.60 14.20
N MET A 32 -33.99 -21.64 14.05
CA MET A 32 -34.29 -20.24 13.74
C MET A 32 -34.88 -20.07 12.34
N GLU A 33 -34.39 -20.81 11.35
CA GLU A 33 -34.95 -20.86 9.98
C GLU A 33 -36.39 -21.40 10.00
N ASN A 34 -36.64 -22.48 10.76
CA ASN A 34 -37.99 -23.03 10.91
C ASN A 34 -38.94 -22.11 11.68
N ALA A 35 -38.43 -21.32 12.63
CA ALA A 35 -39.20 -20.33 13.39
C ALA A 35 -39.43 -19.02 12.60
N GLY A 36 -38.75 -18.83 11.46
CA GLY A 36 -38.82 -17.61 10.66
C GLY A 36 -38.03 -16.42 11.24
N GLU A 37 -37.17 -16.66 12.23
CA GLU A 37 -36.31 -15.64 12.86
C GLU A 37 -35.06 -15.33 12.02
N ALA A 38 -34.63 -16.27 11.16
CA ALA A 38 -33.52 -16.12 10.24
C ALA A 38 -33.94 -16.55 8.81
N PRO A 39 -33.50 -15.84 7.75
CA PRO A 39 -33.72 -16.26 6.38
C PRO A 39 -32.93 -17.55 6.06
N PRO A 40 -33.40 -18.37 5.12
CA PRO A 40 -32.71 -19.61 4.74
C PRO A 40 -31.32 -19.30 4.23
N LEU A 41 -30.30 -19.89 4.87
CA LEU A 41 -28.91 -19.71 4.49
C LEU A 41 -28.58 -20.63 3.31
N PRO A 42 -27.94 -20.13 2.23
CA PRO A 42 -27.56 -20.96 1.09
C PRO A 42 -26.52 -22.02 1.49
N GLU A 43 -26.73 -23.27 1.08
CA GLU A 43 -25.83 -24.38 1.37
C GLU A 43 -24.42 -24.10 0.81
N GLY A 44 -23.39 -24.25 1.65
CA GLY A 44 -21.98 -24.14 1.25
C GLY A 44 -21.42 -22.70 1.17
N LEU A 45 -22.25 -21.67 1.33
CA LEU A 45 -21.81 -20.27 1.27
C LEU A 45 -21.31 -19.73 2.61
N ILE A 46 -21.67 -20.40 3.71
CA ILE A 46 -21.39 -19.94 5.07
C ILE A 46 -20.75 -21.10 5.84
N SER A 47 -19.46 -20.98 6.10
CA SER A 47 -18.72 -21.89 6.99
C SER A 47 -18.59 -21.21 8.35
N PRO A 48 -19.36 -21.60 9.37
CA PRO A 48 -19.20 -21.03 10.70
C PRO A 48 -17.80 -21.34 11.21
N GLN A 49 -17.00 -20.29 11.39
CA GLN A 49 -15.64 -20.40 11.93
C GLN A 49 -15.70 -20.26 13.45
N ILE A 50 -15.33 -21.32 14.15
CA ILE A 50 -15.35 -21.37 15.62
C ILE A 50 -14.16 -20.56 16.13
N THR A 51 -14.40 -19.42 16.78
CA THR A 51 -13.36 -18.56 17.37
C THR A 51 -13.31 -18.73 18.89
N THR A 52 -13.45 -19.96 19.41
CA THR A 52 -13.36 -20.24 20.86
C THR A 52 -12.32 -21.33 21.16
N GLY A 53 -11.88 -21.42 22.42
CA GLY A 53 -10.82 -22.33 22.88
C GLY A 53 -9.42 -21.71 22.91
N LEU A 54 -8.38 -22.55 23.03
CA LEU A 54 -6.97 -22.13 23.04
C LEU A 54 -6.57 -21.41 21.73
N GLU A 55 -7.21 -21.75 20.62
CA GLU A 55 -7.00 -21.12 19.31
C GLU A 55 -7.58 -19.70 19.21
N ALA A 56 -8.60 -19.38 20.03
CA ALA A 56 -9.12 -18.03 20.18
C ALA A 56 -8.14 -17.09 20.91
N ILE A 57 -7.36 -17.65 21.84
CA ILE A 57 -6.19 -16.96 22.40
C ILE A 57 -5.15 -16.73 21.30
N GLY A 58 -5.02 -17.67 20.35
CA GLY A 58 -4.13 -17.59 19.20
C GLY A 58 -4.42 -16.41 18.27
N ARG A 59 -5.69 -16.09 17.98
CA ARG A 59 -6.07 -14.90 17.20
C ARG A 59 -5.78 -13.59 17.94
N GLY A 60 -5.93 -13.57 19.27
CA GLY A 60 -5.44 -12.45 20.09
C GLY A 60 -3.91 -12.40 20.22
N ASN A 61 -3.22 -13.50 19.89
CA ASN A 61 -1.77 -13.63 19.92
C ASN A 61 -1.13 -13.47 18.53
N ASP A 62 -1.90 -13.29 17.44
CA ASP A 62 -1.31 -13.13 16.10
C ASP A 62 -0.38 -11.92 16.04
N LYS A 63 -0.78 -10.82 16.69
CA LYS A 63 0.08 -9.67 16.93
C LYS A 63 1.34 -10.04 17.72
N GLN A 64 1.20 -10.77 18.81
CA GLN A 64 2.33 -11.21 19.63
C GLN A 64 3.28 -12.12 18.82
N ARG A 65 2.75 -13.00 17.97
CA ARG A 65 3.51 -13.88 17.08
C ARG A 65 4.24 -13.08 16.00
N LEU A 66 3.57 -12.10 15.40
CA LEU A 66 4.17 -11.19 14.41
C LEU A 66 5.27 -10.33 15.04
N THR A 67 5.05 -9.80 16.24
CA THR A 67 6.06 -9.05 17.00
C THR A 67 7.24 -9.95 17.36
N ASN A 68 7.00 -11.13 17.92
CA ASN A 68 8.07 -12.09 18.24
C ASN A 68 8.86 -12.50 16.99
N PHE A 69 8.18 -12.73 15.87
CA PHE A 69 8.81 -13.05 14.59
C PHE A 69 9.69 -11.90 14.09
N LEU A 70 9.21 -10.67 14.17
CA LEU A 70 9.97 -9.47 13.86
C LEU A 70 11.20 -9.32 14.76
N GLU A 71 11.05 -9.53 16.07
CA GLU A 71 12.16 -9.50 17.02
C GLU A 71 13.23 -10.55 16.68
N VAL A 72 12.81 -11.79 16.41
CA VAL A 72 13.73 -12.88 16.04
C VAL A 72 14.44 -12.60 14.72
N ILE A 73 13.74 -12.08 13.70
CA ILE A 73 14.36 -11.71 12.43
C ILE A 73 15.31 -10.54 12.59
N SER A 74 14.92 -9.52 13.36
CA SER A 74 15.77 -8.36 13.61
C SER A 74 17.08 -8.76 14.30
N ALA A 75 17.03 -9.75 15.19
CA ALA A 75 18.20 -10.32 15.85
C ALA A 75 19.05 -11.21 14.93
N ALA A 76 18.42 -11.93 13.98
CA ALA A 76 19.12 -12.88 13.11
C ALA A 76 19.76 -12.25 11.87
N LEU A 77 19.08 -11.28 11.23
CA LEU A 77 19.49 -10.70 9.95
C LEU A 77 19.99 -9.25 10.07
N GLY A 78 19.73 -8.59 11.19
CA GLY A 78 19.99 -7.17 11.37
C GLY A 78 18.93 -6.27 10.71
N PRO A 79 18.77 -5.02 11.18
CA PRO A 79 17.67 -4.14 10.79
C PRO A 79 17.66 -3.75 9.31
N GLU A 80 18.82 -3.72 8.64
CA GLU A 80 18.89 -3.32 7.22
C GLU A 80 18.37 -4.40 6.27
N GLN A 81 18.68 -5.66 6.53
CA GLN A 81 18.22 -6.76 5.67
C GLN A 81 16.74 -7.09 5.90
N MET A 82 16.22 -6.78 7.10
CA MET A 82 14.80 -6.91 7.43
C MET A 82 13.92 -6.05 6.52
N LEU A 83 14.33 -4.81 6.23
CA LEU A 83 13.59 -3.91 5.33
C LEU A 83 13.63 -4.36 3.86
N ASN A 84 14.66 -5.10 3.45
CA ASN A 84 14.77 -5.64 2.10
C ASN A 84 13.95 -6.92 1.90
N LEU A 85 13.70 -7.68 2.97
CA LEU A 85 13.00 -8.98 2.90
C LEU A 85 11.51 -8.89 3.25
N ILE A 86 11.09 -7.86 3.98
CA ILE A 86 9.72 -7.72 4.43
C ILE A 86 9.01 -6.61 3.66
N ASN A 87 7.84 -6.93 3.09
CA ASN A 87 6.95 -5.91 2.52
C ASN A 87 6.24 -5.17 3.68
N PRO A 88 6.53 -3.87 3.88
CA PRO A 88 5.92 -3.09 4.97
C PRO A 88 4.41 -2.93 4.82
N SER A 89 3.88 -2.88 3.59
CA SER A 89 2.44 -2.79 3.32
C SER A 89 1.71 -4.02 3.85
N GLU A 90 2.19 -5.21 3.52
CA GLU A 90 1.60 -6.47 3.97
C GLU A 90 1.72 -6.68 5.50
N LEU A 91 2.82 -6.22 6.10
CA LEU A 91 3.01 -6.26 7.55
C LEU A 91 1.94 -5.46 8.28
N VAL A 92 1.71 -4.21 7.83
CA VAL A 92 0.70 -3.32 8.41
C VAL A 92 -0.70 -3.90 8.23
N ARG A 93 -1.00 -4.50 7.06
CA ARG A 93 -2.28 -5.17 6.81
C ARG A 93 -2.54 -6.31 7.78
N ARG A 94 -1.54 -7.17 8.03
CA ARG A 94 -1.67 -8.29 8.98
C ARG A 94 -1.80 -7.82 10.42
N PHE A 95 -1.09 -6.75 10.78
CA PHE A 95 -1.19 -6.17 12.12
C PHE A 95 -2.56 -5.54 12.36
N ALA A 96 -3.07 -4.77 11.40
CA ALA A 96 -4.39 -4.17 11.46
C ALA A 96 -5.52 -5.22 11.45
N ALA A 97 -5.38 -6.30 10.67
CA ALA A 97 -6.30 -7.43 10.72
C ALA A 97 -6.30 -8.13 12.09
N SER A 98 -5.13 -8.20 12.76
CA SER A 98 -5.01 -8.75 14.11
C SER A 98 -5.65 -7.84 15.17
N ASP A 99 -5.56 -6.52 15.00
CA ASP A 99 -6.19 -5.52 15.89
C ASP A 99 -7.66 -5.22 15.51
N GLY A 100 -8.20 -5.84 14.46
CA GLY A 100 -9.58 -5.65 13.99
C GLY A 100 -9.86 -4.26 13.39
N ILE A 101 -8.82 -3.57 12.92
CA ILE A 101 -8.90 -2.24 12.32
C ILE A 101 -9.11 -2.39 10.81
N ASP A 102 -10.09 -1.66 10.27
CA ASP A 102 -10.24 -1.54 8.82
C ASP A 102 -9.13 -0.62 8.25
N ILE A 103 -8.36 -1.17 7.32
CA ILE A 103 -7.24 -0.52 6.64
C ILE A 103 -7.66 0.27 5.41
N ALA A 104 -8.94 0.25 5.03
CA ALA A 104 -9.45 0.99 3.89
C ALA A 104 -9.11 2.49 4.01
N GLY A 105 -8.18 2.96 3.18
CA GLY A 105 -7.69 4.35 3.17
C GLY A 105 -6.56 4.66 4.15
N LEU A 106 -6.12 3.72 5.01
CA LEU A 106 -4.98 3.90 5.92
C LEU A 106 -3.67 3.38 5.34
N VAL A 107 -3.72 2.31 4.54
CA VAL A 107 -2.56 1.69 3.89
C VAL A 107 -2.63 1.98 2.40
N LYS A 108 -1.55 2.57 1.86
CA LYS A 108 -1.41 2.83 0.43
C LYS A 108 -1.64 1.56 -0.37
N THR A 109 -2.31 1.70 -1.50
CA THR A 109 -2.45 0.60 -2.46
C THR A 109 -1.11 0.30 -3.11
N ASP A 110 -0.91 -0.94 -3.60
CA ASP A 110 0.34 -1.30 -4.27
C ASP A 110 0.58 -0.45 -5.53
N ASP A 111 -0.50 -0.07 -6.22
CA ASP A 111 -0.47 0.86 -7.35
C ASP A 111 -0.02 2.27 -6.96
N GLU A 112 -0.51 2.81 -5.82
CA GLU A 112 -0.04 4.12 -5.31
C GLU A 112 1.42 4.07 -4.86
N LEU A 113 1.85 2.98 -4.22
CA LEU A 113 3.24 2.79 -3.81
C LEU A 113 4.17 2.72 -5.02
N GLN A 114 3.76 2.05 -6.09
CA GLN A 114 4.56 1.94 -7.32
C GLN A 114 4.59 3.27 -8.09
N ALA A 115 3.48 4.01 -8.12
CA ALA A 115 3.44 5.36 -8.67
C ALA A 115 4.38 6.30 -7.89
N GLU A 116 4.34 6.29 -6.56
CA GLU A 116 5.27 7.06 -5.73
C GLU A 116 6.72 6.65 -5.95
N GLN A 117 7.01 5.35 -6.01
CA GLN A 117 8.37 4.87 -6.20
C GLN A 117 8.92 5.29 -7.57
N SER A 118 8.08 5.26 -8.61
CA SER A 118 8.45 5.74 -9.95
C SER A 118 8.68 7.26 -9.98
N GLN A 119 7.83 8.02 -9.30
CA GLN A 119 7.94 9.47 -9.19
C GLN A 119 9.20 9.86 -8.39
N GLN A 120 9.50 9.12 -7.33
CA GLN A 120 10.65 9.33 -6.48
C GLN A 120 11.97 8.98 -7.20
N GLN A 121 11.97 7.95 -8.05
CA GLN A 121 13.08 7.67 -8.97
C GLN A 121 13.28 8.80 -9.98
N GLN A 122 12.20 9.32 -10.55
CA GLN A 122 12.28 10.39 -11.54
C GLN A 122 12.82 11.69 -10.92
N LEU A 123 12.37 12.04 -9.71
CA LEU A 123 12.87 13.16 -8.92
C LEU A 123 14.35 12.98 -8.51
N ALA A 124 14.75 11.77 -8.12
CA ALA A 124 16.15 11.50 -7.77
C ALA A 124 17.08 11.68 -8.98
N LEU A 125 16.64 11.23 -10.16
CA LEU A 125 17.39 11.35 -11.41
C LEU A 125 17.51 12.81 -11.87
N GLU A 126 16.43 13.58 -11.69
CA GLU A 126 16.42 15.02 -11.97
C GLU A 126 17.35 15.79 -11.03
N GLN A 127 17.35 15.49 -9.73
CA GLN A 127 18.30 16.08 -8.78
C GLN A 127 19.74 15.72 -9.11
N GLN A 128 20.00 14.50 -9.57
CA GLN A 128 21.35 14.07 -9.93
C GLN A 128 21.85 14.80 -11.19
N LEU A 129 20.98 15.01 -12.18
CA LEU A 129 21.27 15.82 -13.37
C LEU A 129 21.42 17.32 -13.05
N ALA A 130 20.59 17.87 -12.17
CA ALA A 130 20.72 19.26 -11.73
C ALA A 130 22.05 19.48 -10.98
N ASN A 131 22.42 18.57 -10.08
CA ASN A 131 23.68 18.65 -9.33
C ASN A 131 24.90 18.47 -10.24
N SER A 132 24.83 17.62 -11.27
CA SER A 132 25.92 17.47 -12.25
C SER A 132 25.99 18.66 -13.22
N ALA A 133 24.87 19.23 -13.64
CA ALA A 133 24.84 20.47 -14.45
C ALA A 133 25.38 21.70 -13.69
N ILE A 134 25.20 21.75 -12.37
CA ILE A 134 25.79 22.79 -11.51
C ILE A 134 27.30 22.58 -11.34
N ASN A 135 27.76 21.33 -11.26
CA ASN A 135 29.19 21.00 -11.11
C ASN A 135 29.99 21.12 -12.43
N ASP A 136 29.37 20.86 -13.58
CA ASP A 136 30.01 20.90 -14.90
C ASP A 136 30.00 22.29 -15.58
N GLY A 137 29.55 23.34 -14.89
CA GLY A 137 29.89 24.72 -15.24
C GLY A 137 28.90 25.48 -16.14
N ALA A 138 27.68 25.72 -15.64
CA ALA A 138 26.76 26.68 -16.24
C ALA A 138 26.79 28.06 -15.55
N THR A 139 27.94 28.75 -15.58
CA THR A 139 27.99 30.22 -15.46
C THR A 139 28.31 30.82 -16.83
N ASN A 140 27.33 30.78 -17.74
CA ASN A 140 27.34 31.69 -18.90
C ASN A 140 25.93 32.29 -19.01
N PRO A 141 25.72 33.55 -18.55
CA PRO A 141 24.51 34.27 -18.88
C PRO A 141 24.48 34.51 -20.40
N PRO A 142 23.31 34.51 -21.07
CA PRO A 142 23.24 34.91 -22.46
C PRO A 142 23.60 36.40 -22.55
N ALA A 143 24.83 36.69 -22.96
CA ALA A 143 25.25 38.03 -23.34
C ALA A 143 24.73 38.33 -24.76
N THR A 144 23.66 39.12 -24.84
CA THR A 144 23.46 40.06 -25.97
C THR A 144 23.85 41.44 -25.42
N PRO A 145 24.77 42.20 -26.05
CA PRO A 145 24.55 42.78 -27.38
C PRO A 145 25.82 42.92 -28.25
N SER A 146 25.70 42.77 -29.57
CA SER A 146 26.72 43.24 -30.52
C SER A 146 26.02 43.99 -31.64
N GLU A 147 25.90 45.31 -31.44
CA GLU A 147 25.82 46.29 -32.52
C GLU A 147 27.23 46.67 -32.98
N LEU A 148 27.31 47.25 -34.18
CA LEU A 148 28.47 47.69 -34.98
C LEU A 148 28.97 46.58 -35.93
N SER A 149 29.06 46.76 -37.25
CA SER A 149 28.95 47.95 -38.10
C SER A 149 29.12 47.46 -39.55
N GLY A 150 28.34 48.00 -40.50
CA GLY A 150 28.50 47.60 -41.89
C GLY A 150 27.44 48.13 -42.86
N THR A 151 27.26 49.45 -42.93
CA THR A 151 26.72 50.09 -44.15
C THR A 151 27.88 50.17 -45.15
N PRO A 152 27.66 49.91 -46.47
CA PRO A 152 27.34 51.05 -47.33
C PRO A 152 26.30 50.77 -48.43
N ALA A 153 25.52 51.82 -48.70
CA ALA A 153 25.16 52.35 -50.01
C ALA A 153 24.20 51.59 -50.97
N ALA A 154 23.23 52.38 -51.42
CA ALA A 154 22.54 52.37 -52.72
C ALA A 154 21.31 51.46 -52.89
N ALA A 155 20.13 52.04 -52.66
CA ALA A 155 19.10 52.14 -53.70
C ALA A 155 17.99 53.12 -53.27
N THR A 156 17.96 54.22 -53.99
CA THR A 156 16.95 55.29 -53.99
C THR A 156 15.55 54.80 -54.38
N ALA A 157 14.56 55.47 -53.79
CA ALA A 157 13.26 55.84 -54.38
C ALA A 157 12.16 54.76 -54.51
N GLY A 158 11.07 54.94 -53.75
CA GLY A 158 9.77 54.30 -54.05
C GLY A 158 8.77 54.25 -52.88
N VAL A 159 8.08 55.36 -52.62
CA VAL A 159 6.76 55.43 -51.95
C VAL A 159 5.81 56.04 -53.00
N PRO A 160 4.47 55.82 -53.06
CA PRO A 160 3.53 55.17 -52.13
C PRO A 160 2.52 54.17 -52.78
N GLU A 161 1.66 53.59 -51.93
CA GLU A 161 0.22 53.26 -52.13
C GLU A 161 -0.29 52.73 -53.50
N SER A 162 -0.98 51.59 -53.48
CA SER A 162 -2.39 51.50 -53.92
C SER A 162 -2.98 50.08 -53.91
N ARG A 163 -4.25 50.01 -53.51
CA ARG A 163 -5.27 48.98 -53.79
C ARG A 163 -5.10 47.57 -53.23
N VAL A 164 -5.71 47.38 -52.07
CA VAL A 164 -6.56 46.20 -51.84
C VAL A 164 -7.79 46.36 -52.73
N GLN A 165 -7.85 45.58 -53.81
CA GLN A 165 -9.07 45.41 -54.61
C GLN A 165 -9.20 43.94 -55.00
N THR A 166 -10.21 43.31 -54.39
CA THR A 166 -11.12 42.32 -55.00
C THR A 166 -10.65 40.88 -55.19
N ALA A 167 -11.29 40.03 -54.38
CA ALA A 167 -12.03 38.80 -54.73
C ALA A 167 -11.47 37.82 -55.77
N ALA A 168 -11.29 36.59 -55.31
CA ALA A 168 -11.92 35.40 -55.88
C ALA A 168 -12.13 34.38 -54.75
#